data_AF-A0A0S7EN17-F1
#
_entry.id   AF-A0A0S7EN17-F1
#
_cell.length_a   1.000
_cell.length_b   1.000
_cell.length_c   1.000
_cell.angle_alpha   90.00
_cell.angle_beta   90.00
_cell.angle_gamma   90.00
#
_symmetry.space_group_name_H-M   'P 1'
#
loop_
_entity.id
_entity.type
_entity.pdbx_description
1 polymer ?
#
loop_
_entity_poly.entity_id
_entity_poly.type
_entity_poly.pdbx_seq_one_letter_code
_entity_poly.pdbx_strand_id
1 'polypeptide(L)'
;MLNFLLSNRQEVFKIPGSLHKTISEKLAGLAQTDAAASPPSAAPAAAAKQATQQATQQALLELLRSINLDRSMAPKYRKRLLRQFCSAHPQIFHQYFGDSATAQI
;
A
#
# COMPACT_ATOMS: atom_id res chain seq x y z
N MET A 1 43.43 37.06 -13.86
CA MET A 1 42.73 35.75 -13.83
C MET A 1 41.23 35.86 -14.07
N LEU A 2 40.48 36.69 -13.34
CA LEU A 2 39.03 36.88 -13.54
C LEU A 2 38.61 37.29 -14.98
N ASN A 3 39.41 38.14 -15.64
CA ASN A 3 39.11 38.58 -17.02
C ASN A 3 39.10 37.44 -18.06
N PHE A 4 39.93 36.41 -17.84
CA PHE A 4 40.00 35.24 -18.72
C PHE A 4 38.76 34.36 -18.59
N LEU A 5 38.27 34.16 -17.36
CA LEU A 5 37.05 33.39 -17.08
C LEU A 5 35.79 34.11 -17.60
N LEU A 6 35.70 35.44 -17.45
CA LEU A 6 34.56 36.21 -18.00
C LEU A 6 34.53 36.18 -19.53
N SER A 7 35.70 36.31 -20.16
CA SER A 7 35.82 36.30 -21.62
C SER A 7 35.55 34.92 -22.21
N ASN A 8 35.83 33.85 -21.46
CA ASN A 8 35.63 32.46 -21.88
C ASN A 8 34.47 31.74 -21.17
N ARG A 9 33.44 32.48 -20.71
CA ARG A 9 32.37 31.90 -19.88
C ARG A 9 31.64 30.74 -20.56
N GLN A 10 31.47 30.81 -21.88
CA GLN A 10 30.70 29.78 -22.60
C GLN A 10 31.43 28.47 -22.74
N GLU A 11 32.77 28.45 -22.70
CA GLU A 11 33.52 27.19 -22.76
C GLU A 11 33.87 26.65 -21.38
N VAL A 12 34.05 27.53 -20.39
CA VAL A 12 34.35 27.14 -19.00
C VAL A 12 33.21 26.36 -18.34
N PHE A 13 31.95 26.62 -18.75
CA PHE A 13 30.77 25.89 -18.28
C PHE A 13 30.28 24.80 -19.25
N LYS A 14 30.99 24.54 -20.36
CA LYS A 14 30.68 23.36 -21.17
C LYS A 14 31.02 22.13 -20.33
N ILE A 15 30.01 21.31 -20.07
CA ILE A 15 30.23 19.98 -19.54
C ILE A 15 31.16 19.28 -20.55
N PRO A 16 32.38 18.87 -20.14
CA PRO A 16 33.30 18.23 -21.06
C PRO A 16 32.60 17.01 -21.66
N GLY A 17 32.61 16.86 -22.98
CA GLY A 17 31.96 15.70 -23.64
C GLY A 17 32.47 14.35 -23.12
N SER A 18 33.70 14.33 -22.56
CA SER A 18 34.27 13.20 -21.84
C SER A 18 33.47 12.78 -20.60
N LEU A 19 32.84 13.73 -19.89
CA LEU A 19 31.97 13.43 -18.75
C LEU A 19 30.69 12.72 -19.23
N HIS A 20 30.06 13.25 -20.27
CA HIS A 20 28.90 12.61 -20.89
C HIS A 20 29.23 11.20 -21.37
N LYS A 21 30.38 11.01 -22.03
CA LYS A 21 30.84 9.71 -22.49
C LYS A 21 31.08 8.74 -21.32
N THR A 22 31.77 9.18 -20.26
CA THR A 22 32.06 8.36 -19.07
C THR A 22 30.80 7.94 -18.34
N ILE A 23 29.84 8.86 -18.19
CA ILE A 23 28.55 8.56 -17.55
C ILE A 23 27.75 7.59 -18.43
N SER A 24 27.70 7.80 -19.74
CA SER A 24 26.98 6.93 -20.67
C SER A 24 27.55 5.50 -20.68
N GLU A 25 28.88 5.36 -20.68
CA GLU A 25 29.56 4.06 -20.60
C GLU A 25 29.30 3.36 -19.26
N LYS A 26 29.32 4.10 -18.14
CA LYS A 26 28.96 3.53 -16.82
C LYS A 26 27.49 3.10 -16.76
N LEU A 27 26.57 3.90 -17.29
CA LEU A 27 25.14 3.56 -17.35
C LEU A 27 24.90 2.35 -18.26
N ALA A 28 25.59 2.27 -19.40
CA ALA A 28 25.51 1.11 -20.30
C ALA A 28 26.05 -0.17 -19.65
N GLY A 29 27.14 -0.08 -18.88
CA GLY A 29 27.68 -1.22 -18.13
C GLY A 29 26.75 -1.72 -17.03
N LEU A 30 26.03 -0.82 -16.35
CA LEU A 30 25.01 -1.19 -15.36
C LEU A 30 23.75 -1.80 -16.02
N ALA A 31 23.38 -1.34 -17.21
CA ALA A 31 22.25 -1.88 -17.95
C ALA A 31 22.51 -3.29 -18.54
N GLN A 32 23.78 -3.65 -18.78
CA GLN A 32 24.14 -4.97 -19.32
C GLN A 32 24.08 -6.10 -18.29
N THR A 33 24.17 -5.82 -16.98
CA THR A 33 24.17 -6.85 -15.93
C THR A 33 22.78 -7.35 -15.52
N ASP A 34 21.69 -6.85 -16.14
CA ASP A 34 20.32 -7.18 -15.72
C ASP A 34 19.39 -7.64 -16.86
N ALA A 35 19.93 -8.11 -17.98
CA ALA A 35 19.12 -8.71 -19.04
C ALA A 35 18.50 -10.09 -18.68
N ALA A 36 18.75 -10.60 -17.47
CA ALA A 36 18.13 -11.82 -16.94
C ALA A 36 17.22 -11.58 -15.72
N ALA A 37 17.04 -10.33 -15.29
CA ALA A 37 16.05 -10.01 -14.27
C ALA A 37 14.82 -9.46 -14.97
N SER A 38 13.74 -10.26 -14.89
CA SER A 38 12.36 -9.83 -15.06
C SER A 38 12.16 -8.35 -14.70
N PRO A 39 11.33 -7.57 -15.43
CA PRO A 39 10.99 -6.22 -14.99
C PRO A 39 10.56 -6.27 -13.51
N PRO A 40 10.91 -5.28 -12.68
CA PRO A 40 10.28 -5.14 -11.37
C PRO A 40 8.80 -4.88 -11.65
N SER A 41 8.03 -5.96 -11.74
CA SER A 41 6.60 -5.93 -11.86
C SER A 41 6.10 -5.03 -10.73
N ALA A 42 5.43 -3.95 -11.08
CA ALA A 42 4.77 -3.05 -10.15
C ALA A 42 3.54 -3.72 -9.49
N ALA A 43 3.64 -4.99 -9.14
CA ALA A 43 2.68 -5.77 -8.39
C ALA A 43 3.47 -6.67 -7.41
N PRO A 44 3.34 -6.41 -6.09
CA PRO A 44 2.14 -6.89 -5.41
C PRO A 44 1.53 -5.89 -4.43
N ALA A 45 1.71 -4.58 -4.61
CA ALA A 45 1.13 -3.60 -3.69
C ALA A 45 -0.41 -3.69 -3.63
N ALA A 46 -1.08 -3.98 -4.75
CA ALA A 46 -2.52 -4.20 -4.80
C ALA A 46 -2.93 -5.52 -4.11
N ALA A 47 -2.22 -6.62 -4.38
CA ALA A 47 -2.50 -7.92 -3.76
C ALA A 47 -2.26 -7.90 -2.24
N ALA A 48 -1.19 -7.24 -1.79
CA ALA A 48 -0.92 -7.05 -0.37
C ALA A 48 -1.98 -6.16 0.29
N LYS A 49 -2.42 -5.06 -0.36
CA LYS A 49 -3.53 -4.24 0.15
C LYS A 49 -4.83 -5.02 0.24
N GLN A 50 -5.11 -5.87 -0.74
CA GLN A 50 -6.32 -6.69 -0.78
C GLN A 50 -6.31 -7.78 0.30
N ALA A 51 -5.16 -8.45 0.52
CA ALA A 51 -4.97 -9.39 1.61
C ALA A 51 -5.13 -8.72 2.99
N THR A 52 -4.54 -7.53 3.19
CA THR A 52 -4.70 -6.78 4.45
C THR A 52 -6.15 -6.35 4.66
N GLN A 53 -6.85 -5.90 3.61
CA GLN A 53 -8.26 -5.53 3.69
C GLN A 53 -9.15 -6.72 4.07
N GLN A 54 -8.91 -7.89 3.47
CA GLN A 54 -9.64 -9.12 3.79
C GLN A 54 -9.38 -9.57 5.24
N ALA A 55 -8.13 -9.54 5.70
CA ALA A 55 -7.79 -9.85 7.09
C ALA A 55 -8.48 -8.89 8.07
N THR A 56 -8.56 -7.60 7.72
CA THR A 56 -9.25 -6.60 8.55
C THR A 56 -10.76 -6.86 8.62
N GLN A 57 -11.38 -7.24 7.49
CA GLN A 57 -12.80 -7.61 7.46
C GLN A 57 -13.11 -8.84 8.31
N GLN A 58 -12.25 -9.87 8.25
CA GLN A 58 -12.39 -11.07 9.09
C GLN A 58 -12.28 -10.73 10.58
N ALA A 59 -11.30 -9.92 10.98
CA ALA A 59 -11.16 -9.49 12.38
C ALA A 59 -12.39 -8.69 12.88
N LEU A 60 -13.00 -7.86 12.02
CA LEU A 60 -14.23 -7.14 12.36
C LEU A 60 -15.43 -8.08 12.53
N LEU A 61 -15.53 -9.15 11.72
CA LEU A 61 -16.55 -10.19 11.89
C LEU A 61 -16.35 -10.96 13.20
N GLU A 62 -15.12 -11.32 13.54
CA GLU A 62 -14.80 -11.98 14.81
C GLU A 62 -15.13 -11.10 16.01
N LEU A 63 -14.83 -9.79 15.94
CA LEU A 63 -15.19 -8.82 16.97
C LEU A 63 -16.71 -8.73 17.14
N LEU A 64 -17.46 -8.66 16.03
CA LEU A 64 -18.92 -8.63 16.09
C LEU A 64 -19.48 -9.92 16.71
N ARG A 65 -18.90 -11.07 16.33
CA ARG A 65 -19.25 -12.38 16.88
C ARG A 65 -18.98 -12.48 18.36
N SER A 66 -17.83 -12.01 18.85
CA SER A 66 -17.48 -12.06 20.27
C SER A 66 -18.44 -11.21 21.11
N ILE A 67 -18.74 -9.99 20.67
CA ILE A 67 -19.75 -9.13 21.31
C ILE A 67 -21.12 -9.81 21.31
N ASN A 68 -21.48 -10.52 20.23
CA ASN A 68 -22.75 -11.23 20.12
C ASN A 68 -22.79 -12.61 20.81
N LEU A 69 -21.68 -13.19 21.24
CA LEU A 69 -21.69 -14.46 21.97
C LEU A 69 -21.39 -14.28 23.45
N ASP A 70 -20.80 -13.14 23.82
CA ASP A 70 -20.50 -12.83 25.20
C ASP A 70 -21.78 -12.59 26.02
N ARG A 71 -22.12 -13.58 26.86
CA ARG A 71 -23.21 -13.57 27.82
C ARG A 71 -22.82 -12.94 29.17
N SER A 72 -21.53 -12.70 29.40
CA SER A 72 -21.04 -12.03 30.60
C SER A 72 -21.36 -10.53 30.58
N MET A 73 -21.60 -9.95 29.40
CA MET A 73 -21.93 -8.53 29.27
C MET A 73 -23.36 -8.21 29.67
N ALA A 74 -23.54 -7.06 30.33
CA ALA A 74 -24.86 -6.51 30.60
C ALA A 74 -25.63 -6.26 29.28
N PRO A 75 -26.92 -6.64 29.18
CA PRO A 75 -27.69 -6.52 27.94
C PRO A 75 -27.73 -5.11 27.36
N LYS A 76 -27.81 -4.09 28.24
CA LYS A 76 -27.80 -2.68 27.84
C LYS A 76 -26.48 -2.26 27.19
N TYR A 77 -25.35 -2.70 27.77
CA TYR A 77 -24.02 -2.40 27.27
C TYR A 77 -23.76 -3.07 25.93
N ARG A 78 -24.13 -4.35 25.82
CA ARG A 78 -24.04 -5.13 24.58
C ARG A 78 -24.86 -4.51 23.45
N LYS A 79 -26.12 -4.12 23.72
CA LYS A 79 -26.96 -3.43 22.74
C LYS A 79 -26.34 -2.12 22.26
N ARG A 80 -25.69 -1.36 23.15
CA ARG A 80 -24.99 -0.12 22.79
C ARG A 80 -23.81 -0.40 21.85
N LEU A 81 -22.97 -1.40 22.16
CA LEU A 81 -21.86 -1.79 21.29
C LEU A 81 -22.32 -2.23 19.91
N LEU A 82 -23.38 -3.05 19.84
CA LEU A 82 -23.94 -3.48 18.55
C LEU A 82 -24.47 -2.30 17.73
N ARG A 83 -25.12 -1.30 18.35
CA ARG A 83 -25.55 -0.08 17.65
C ARG A 83 -24.37 0.73 17.13
N GLN A 84 -23.31 0.88 17.94
CA GLN A 84 -22.11 1.60 17.53
C GLN A 84 -21.39 0.90 16.38
N PHE A 85 -21.30 -0.44 16.44
CA PHE A 85 -20.72 -1.22 15.35
C PHE A 85 -21.56 -1.07 14.07
N CYS A 86 -22.89 -1.18 14.17
CA CYS A 86 -23.79 -1.00 13.04
C CYS A 86 -23.65 0.37 12.37
N SER A 87 -23.44 1.45 13.14
CA SER A 87 -23.24 2.79 12.55
C SER A 87 -21.89 2.95 11.87
N ALA A 88 -20.84 2.31 12.40
CA ALA A 88 -19.49 2.40 11.85
C ALA A 88 -19.28 1.49 10.63
N HIS A 89 -19.85 0.28 10.66
CA HIS A 89 -19.63 -0.76 9.66
C HIS A 89 -20.94 -1.48 9.27
N PRO A 90 -21.88 -0.78 8.61
CA PRO A 90 -23.20 -1.33 8.28
C PRO A 90 -23.13 -2.55 7.35
N GLN A 91 -22.20 -2.57 6.39
CA GLN A 91 -22.04 -3.69 5.46
C GLN A 91 -21.66 -4.99 6.17
N ILE A 92 -20.69 -4.93 7.10
CA ILE A 92 -20.23 -6.09 7.88
C ILE A 92 -21.31 -6.56 8.84
N PHE A 93 -22.05 -5.61 9.43
CA PHE A 93 -23.19 -5.93 10.30
C PHE A 93 -24.29 -6.68 9.52
N HIS A 94 -24.66 -6.19 8.33
CA HIS A 94 -25.64 -6.87 7.48
C HIS A 94 -25.14 -8.24 6.99
N GLN A 95 -23.85 -8.37 6.66
CA GLN A 95 -23.28 -9.67 6.30
C GLN A 95 -23.40 -10.68 7.43
N TYR A 96 -22.98 -10.33 8.65
CA TYR A 96 -23.03 -11.22 9.80
C TYR A 96 -24.45 -11.70 10.14
N PHE A 97 -25.43 -10.78 10.18
CA PHE A 97 -26.82 -11.14 10.47
C PHE A 97 -27.58 -11.68 9.26
N GLY A 98 -27.15 -11.37 8.03
CA GLY A 98 -27.71 -11.88 6.79
C GLY A 98 -27.30 -13.32 6.50
N ASP A 99 -26.02 -13.67 6.69
CA ASP A 99 -25.52 -15.05 6.57
C ASP A 99 -26.08 -15.96 7.67
N SER A 100 -26.43 -15.39 8.83
CA SER A 100 -27.10 -16.13 9.91
C SER A 100 -28.53 -16.59 9.54
N ALA A 101 -29.14 -16.01 8.50
CA ALA A 101 -30.46 -16.40 8.00
C ALA A 101 -30.39 -17.49 6.92
N THR A 102 -29.28 -17.61 6.20
CA THR A 102 -29.07 -18.66 5.17
C THR A 102 -28.53 -19.97 5.76
N ALA A 103 -27.93 -19.94 6.95
CA ALA A 103 -27.42 -21.13 7.64
C ALA A 103 -28.49 -22.02 8.32
N GLN A 104 -29.79 -21.75 8.12
CA GLN A 104 -30.91 -22.51 8.71
C GLN A 104 -31.82 -23.20 7.68
N ILE A 105 -31.33 -23.45 6.45
CA ILE A 105 -32.05 -24.26 5.44
C ILE A 105 -31.37 -25.61 5.29
#